data_AF-A0A8H4TM99-F1
#
_entry.id   AF-A0A8H4TM99-F1
#
_cell.length_a   1.000
_cell.length_b   1.000
_cell.length_c   1.000
_cell.angle_alpha   90.00
_cell.angle_beta   90.00
_cell.angle_gamma   90.00
#
_symmetry.space_group_name_H-M   'P 1'
#
loop_
_entity.id
_entity.type
_entity.pdbx_description
1 polymer ?
#
loop_
_entity_poly.entity_id
_entity_poly.type
_entity_poly.pdbx_seq_one_letter_code
_entity_poly.pdbx_strand_id
1 'polypeptide(L)'
;MSSSTFRQGLVFDVTQNTQLPTIHDILTVPNPKLLVTPARPQHMRPDRTANKVDQDGLSRWDEFNLQVLSDAFGDILNRHVHPSNHAQPGPFTINGLGDLRAMCIRSIFPLLTQPIAIGAAEIGSRINYIFPPIYAEQNQSLRISRISALSFMADFNGSPRTQLVVSCVLHGTQWNSTALSGSLHSAALLPIRRIATYCILANTRYGFILTAQELVVVRVSGTAYEVQKPGQVEWQAIPWDASGPNVLTVTLSLWFLVMLSLRDTCRSICAPDQVPPLHRWWKYQKPQVTIFHHHISMRESFDHPAGASVEEKLFRDKSSSWLLA
;
A
#
# COMPACT_ATOMS: atom_id res chain seq x y z
N MET A 1 -28.38 48.94 48.31
CA MET A 1 -27.72 49.05 46.99
C MET A 1 -26.44 48.20 47.06
N SER A 2 -26.55 46.87 47.11
CA SER A 2 -26.46 45.95 45.97
C SER A 2 -25.13 46.03 45.19
N SER A 3 -24.16 45.20 45.58
CA SER A 3 -23.17 44.68 44.64
C SER A 3 -23.00 43.18 44.89
N SER A 4 -23.66 42.39 44.04
CA SER A 4 -23.48 40.94 43.93
C SER A 4 -22.25 40.64 43.08
N THR A 5 -21.25 39.98 43.65
CA THR A 5 -20.17 39.39 42.86
C THR A 5 -20.33 37.87 42.92
N PHE A 6 -20.90 37.33 41.84
CA PHE A 6 -20.99 35.90 41.57
C PHE A 6 -19.58 35.30 41.47
N ARG A 7 -19.23 34.36 42.36
CA ARG A 7 -18.14 33.41 42.14
C ARG A 7 -18.73 32.22 41.39
N GLN A 8 -18.55 32.17 40.07
CA GLN A 8 -18.74 30.93 39.31
C GLN A 8 -17.48 30.08 39.51
N GLY A 9 -17.65 28.95 40.19
CA GLY A 9 -16.66 27.88 40.21
C GLY A 9 -16.60 27.24 38.83
N LEU A 10 -15.44 27.34 38.18
CA LEU A 10 -15.08 26.44 37.08
C LEU A 10 -14.73 25.09 37.70
N VAL A 11 -15.69 24.18 37.66
CA VAL A 11 -15.42 22.75 37.78
C VAL A 11 -14.68 22.37 36.50
N PHE A 12 -13.35 22.21 36.61
CA PHE A 12 -12.57 21.58 35.56
C PHE A 12 -12.88 20.09 35.61
N ASP A 13 -13.70 19.65 34.66
CA ASP A 13 -13.94 18.24 34.40
C ASP A 13 -12.69 17.67 33.70
N VAL A 14 -11.67 17.32 34.48
CA VAL A 14 -10.44 16.68 33.99
C VAL A 14 -10.63 15.17 34.00
N THR A 15 -11.40 14.68 33.03
CA THR A 15 -11.27 13.31 32.55
C THR A 15 -11.31 13.29 31.03
N GLN A 16 -10.35 13.94 30.38
CA GLN A 16 -9.98 13.54 29.03
C GLN A 16 -9.17 12.24 29.15
N ASN A 17 -9.88 11.13 29.02
CA ASN A 17 -9.30 9.81 28.84
C ASN A 17 -8.64 9.81 27.45
N THR A 18 -7.39 10.28 27.34
CA THR A 18 -6.63 10.32 26.09
C THR A 18 -6.19 8.91 25.72
N GLN A 19 -7.13 8.10 25.26
CA GLN A 19 -6.81 6.83 24.63
C GLN A 19 -5.96 7.14 23.39
N LEU A 20 -4.81 6.50 23.28
CA LEU A 20 -3.95 6.61 22.10
C LEU A 20 -4.77 6.23 20.84
N PRO A 21 -4.55 6.88 19.70
CA PRO A 21 -5.19 6.47 18.45
C PRO A 21 -4.64 5.11 18.00
N THR A 22 -5.45 4.39 17.25
CA THR A 22 -5.04 3.17 16.55
C THR A 22 -4.27 3.51 15.27
N ILE A 23 -3.58 2.52 14.69
CA ILE A 23 -2.97 2.65 13.36
C ILE A 23 -4.03 3.05 12.34
N HIS A 24 -5.20 2.43 12.39
CA HIS A 24 -6.32 2.77 11.52
C HIS A 24 -6.73 4.25 11.60
N ASP A 25 -6.83 4.80 12.81
CA ASP A 25 -7.21 6.19 13.02
C ASP A 25 -6.20 7.15 12.37
N ILE A 26 -4.90 6.89 12.52
CA ILE A 26 -3.85 7.73 11.94
C ILE A 26 -3.80 7.62 10.42
N LEU A 27 -3.97 6.42 9.88
CA LEU A 27 -3.86 6.20 8.43
C LEU A 27 -5.10 6.65 7.65
N THR A 28 -6.21 6.93 8.33
CA THR A 28 -7.47 7.37 7.71
C THR A 28 -7.73 8.88 7.84
N VAL A 29 -6.81 9.64 8.43
CA VAL A 29 -6.91 11.10 8.52
C VAL A 29 -6.93 11.75 7.13
N PRO A 30 -7.54 12.95 6.99
CA PRO A 30 -7.51 13.70 5.74
C PRO A 30 -6.09 14.00 5.27
N ASN A 31 -5.83 13.75 3.97
CA ASN A 31 -4.60 14.17 3.33
C ASN A 31 -4.45 15.70 3.33
N PRO A 32 -3.21 16.22 3.28
CA PRO A 32 -3.01 17.66 3.19
C PRO A 32 -3.62 18.23 1.90
N LYS A 33 -4.17 19.45 2.01
CA LYS A 33 -4.68 20.19 0.86
C LYS A 33 -3.54 20.50 -0.12
N LEU A 34 -3.76 20.24 -1.40
CA LEU A 34 -2.82 20.54 -2.47
C LEU A 34 -3.29 21.74 -3.28
N LEU A 35 -2.46 22.78 -3.34
CA LEU A 35 -2.65 23.96 -4.17
C LEU A 35 -1.88 23.74 -5.47
N VAL A 36 -2.53 23.10 -6.43
CA VAL A 36 -1.90 22.70 -7.69
C VAL A 36 -1.96 23.86 -8.67
N THR A 37 -0.79 24.31 -9.13
CA THR A 37 -0.73 25.31 -10.21
C THR A 37 -1.19 24.66 -11.52
N PRO A 38 -2.14 25.24 -12.26
CA PRO A 38 -2.60 24.68 -13.53
C PRO A 38 -1.44 24.55 -14.51
N ALA A 39 -1.04 23.31 -14.81
CA ALA A 39 -0.05 23.02 -15.82
C ALA A 39 -0.74 22.79 -17.17
N ARG A 40 -0.11 23.22 -18.26
CA ARG A 40 -0.57 22.85 -19.61
C ARG A 40 -0.61 21.32 -19.74
N PRO A 41 -1.63 20.74 -20.38
CA PRO A 41 -1.65 19.31 -20.67
C PRO A 41 -0.38 18.92 -21.41
N GLN A 42 0.36 17.96 -20.85
CA GLN A 42 1.55 17.43 -21.50
C GLN A 42 1.24 16.03 -22.01
N HIS A 43 1.59 15.76 -23.27
CA HIS A 43 1.48 14.41 -23.79
C HIS A 43 2.51 13.50 -23.11
N MET A 44 2.05 12.33 -22.68
CA MET A 44 2.97 11.31 -22.19
C MET A 44 3.83 10.81 -23.32
N ARG A 45 5.16 10.84 -23.11
CA ARG A 45 6.10 10.28 -24.09
C ARG A 45 6.01 8.75 -24.07
N PRO A 46 5.82 8.10 -25.24
CA PRO A 46 5.89 6.66 -25.35
C PRO A 46 7.27 6.15 -24.93
N ASP A 47 7.30 5.05 -24.20
CA ASP A 47 8.53 4.36 -23.80
C ASP A 47 8.59 3.02 -24.53
N ARG A 48 9.40 2.95 -25.59
CA ARG A 48 9.48 1.76 -26.44
C ARG A 48 10.14 0.56 -25.76
N THR A 49 10.84 0.77 -24.64
CA THR A 49 11.45 -0.32 -23.88
C THR A 49 10.64 -0.67 -22.64
N ALA A 50 9.47 -0.05 -22.44
CA ALA A 50 8.56 -0.46 -21.39
C ALA A 50 7.98 -1.85 -21.73
N ASN A 51 7.74 -2.64 -20.68
CA ASN A 51 7.10 -3.93 -20.80
C ASN A 51 5.72 -3.79 -21.45
N LYS A 52 5.38 -4.77 -22.27
CA LYS A 52 4.09 -4.80 -22.97
C LYS A 52 3.02 -5.19 -21.96
N VAL A 53 2.04 -4.31 -21.83
CA VAL A 53 0.73 -4.56 -21.22
C VAL A 53 -0.29 -4.04 -22.23
N ASP A 54 -1.24 -4.89 -22.59
CA ASP A 54 -2.36 -4.55 -23.45
C ASP A 54 -3.65 -4.45 -22.63
N GLN A 55 -4.78 -4.27 -23.33
CA GLN A 55 -6.08 -4.15 -22.68
C GLN A 55 -6.50 -5.46 -22.00
N ASP A 56 -6.18 -6.61 -22.59
CA ASP A 56 -6.56 -7.92 -22.05
C ASP A 56 -5.75 -8.27 -20.79
N GLY A 57 -4.52 -7.74 -20.70
CA GLY A 57 -3.69 -7.81 -19.49
C GLY A 57 -4.05 -6.79 -18.40
N LEU A 58 -5.11 -5.99 -18.55
CA LEU A 58 -5.50 -4.98 -17.56
C LEU A 58 -6.85 -5.32 -16.93
N SER A 59 -6.91 -5.40 -15.60
CA SER A 59 -8.15 -5.65 -14.86
C SER A 59 -8.24 -4.80 -13.59
N ARG A 60 -9.45 -4.68 -13.04
CA ARG A 60 -9.64 -4.04 -11.72
C ARG A 60 -9.16 -4.97 -10.62
N TRP A 61 -8.51 -4.39 -9.61
CA TRP A 61 -8.10 -5.12 -8.42
C TRP A 61 -9.20 -5.07 -7.37
N ASP A 62 -10.31 -5.74 -7.63
CA ASP A 62 -11.53 -5.62 -6.82
C ASP A 62 -11.33 -6.07 -5.36
N GLU A 63 -10.38 -6.97 -5.10
CA GLU A 63 -10.01 -7.39 -3.74
C GLU A 63 -9.14 -6.38 -2.98
N PHE A 64 -8.59 -5.35 -3.63
CA PHE A 64 -7.90 -4.25 -2.95
C PHE A 64 -8.93 -3.25 -2.41
N ASN A 65 -9.71 -3.70 -1.44
CA ASN A 65 -10.76 -2.92 -0.79
C ASN A 65 -10.63 -3.02 0.75
N LEU A 66 -11.27 -2.09 1.46
CA LEU A 66 -11.14 -1.99 2.91
C LEU A 66 -11.60 -3.26 3.63
N GLN A 67 -12.67 -3.92 3.16
CA GLN A 67 -13.20 -5.12 3.81
C GLN A 67 -12.17 -6.26 3.78
N VAL A 68 -11.72 -6.65 2.58
CA VAL A 68 -10.76 -7.76 2.39
C VAL A 68 -9.46 -7.48 3.14
N LEU A 69 -8.95 -6.24 3.04
CA LEU A 69 -7.70 -5.86 3.68
C LEU A 69 -7.84 -5.77 5.22
N SER A 70 -9.01 -5.40 5.74
CA SER A 70 -9.29 -5.41 7.19
C SER A 70 -9.47 -6.83 7.73
N ASP A 71 -10.03 -7.74 6.93
CA ASP A 71 -10.07 -9.17 7.30
C ASP A 71 -8.65 -9.72 7.43
N ALA A 72 -7.74 -9.33 6.53
CA ALA A 72 -6.34 -9.75 6.56
C ALA A 72 -5.50 -9.10 7.70
N PHE A 73 -5.66 -7.80 7.95
CA PHE A 73 -4.72 -7.03 8.80
C PHE A 73 -5.39 -6.23 9.93
N GLY A 74 -6.69 -6.37 10.14
CA GLY A 74 -7.47 -5.55 11.07
C GLY A 74 -6.98 -5.62 12.53
N ASP A 75 -6.45 -6.76 12.95
CA ASP A 75 -5.85 -6.92 14.27
C ASP A 75 -4.57 -6.07 14.45
N ILE A 76 -3.79 -5.88 13.39
CA ILE A 76 -2.65 -4.96 13.37
C ILE A 76 -3.13 -3.52 13.31
N LEU A 77 -4.14 -3.23 12.49
CA LEU A 77 -4.71 -1.88 12.37
C LEU A 77 -5.28 -1.35 13.69
N ASN A 78 -5.77 -2.25 14.55
CA ASN A 78 -6.29 -1.93 15.88
C ASN A 78 -5.20 -1.67 16.93
N ARG A 79 -3.91 -1.84 16.60
CA ARG A 79 -2.80 -1.54 17.52
C ARG A 79 -2.71 -0.03 17.75
N HIS A 80 -2.46 0.35 19.00
CA HIS A 80 -2.21 1.74 19.36
C HIS A 80 -0.83 2.21 18.90
N VAL A 81 -0.78 3.49 18.51
CA VAL A 81 0.42 4.10 17.96
C VAL A 81 0.49 5.56 18.40
N HIS A 82 1.69 6.11 18.51
CA HIS A 82 1.87 7.51 18.81
C HIS A 82 1.71 8.33 17.53
N PRO A 83 0.93 9.43 17.55
CA PRO A 83 0.89 10.36 16.44
C PRO A 83 2.29 10.81 16.03
N SER A 84 2.58 10.73 14.74
CA SER A 84 3.85 11.22 14.21
C SER A 84 3.86 12.74 14.24
N ASN A 85 4.69 13.31 15.13
CA ASN A 85 4.91 14.76 15.21
C ASN A 85 5.77 15.30 14.04
N HIS A 86 6.26 14.41 13.18
CA HIS A 86 7.13 14.76 12.05
C HIS A 86 6.36 15.02 10.75
N ALA A 87 5.09 14.65 10.69
CA ALA A 87 4.24 14.92 9.53
C ALA A 87 3.91 16.41 9.45
N GLN A 88 4.39 17.07 8.40
CA GLN A 88 4.07 18.48 8.18
C GLN A 88 2.61 18.63 7.73
N PRO A 89 1.82 19.49 8.41
CA PRO A 89 0.47 19.80 7.96
C PRO A 89 0.52 20.61 6.66
N GLY A 90 -0.49 20.43 5.82
CA GLY A 90 -0.67 21.27 4.63
C GLY A 90 -1.21 22.67 4.96
N PRO A 91 -1.52 23.49 3.94
CA PRO A 91 -1.51 23.15 2.52
C PRO A 91 -0.11 23.11 1.89
N PHE A 92 0.03 22.41 0.76
CA PHE A 92 1.25 22.39 -0.05
C PHE A 92 1.00 22.97 -1.44
N THR A 93 1.86 23.89 -1.88
CA THR A 93 1.88 24.38 -3.27
C THR A 93 2.62 23.39 -4.16
N ILE A 94 1.97 22.95 -5.23
CA ILE A 94 2.50 21.96 -6.17
C ILE A 94 2.67 22.60 -7.56
N ASN A 95 3.90 22.99 -7.90
CA ASN A 95 4.25 23.56 -9.21
C ASN A 95 4.80 22.52 -10.18
N GLY A 96 5.27 21.39 -9.65
CA GLY A 96 5.85 20.31 -10.44
C GLY A 96 5.84 18.95 -9.73
N LEU A 97 6.26 17.91 -10.45
CA LEU A 97 6.42 16.56 -9.89
C LEU A 97 7.43 16.51 -8.74
N GLY A 98 8.40 17.43 -8.72
CA GLY A 98 9.33 17.59 -7.59
C GLY A 98 8.62 17.95 -6.28
N ASP A 99 7.71 18.93 -6.33
CA ASP A 99 6.95 19.38 -5.17
C ASP A 99 6.01 18.29 -4.65
N LEU A 100 5.36 17.55 -5.56
CA LEU A 100 4.47 16.44 -5.20
C LEU A 100 5.23 15.33 -4.47
N ARG A 101 6.41 14.94 -4.98
CA ARG A 101 7.29 13.98 -4.29
C ARG A 101 7.74 14.51 -2.92
N ALA A 102 8.22 15.75 -2.87
CA ALA A 102 8.69 16.36 -1.63
C ALA A 102 7.57 16.50 -0.58
N MET A 103 6.31 16.70 -1.00
CA MET A 103 5.16 16.69 -0.11
C MET A 103 4.93 15.30 0.49
N CYS A 104 5.02 14.22 -0.29
CA CYS A 104 4.91 12.86 0.26
C CYS A 104 5.97 12.58 1.33
N ILE A 105 7.23 12.98 1.09
CA ILE A 105 8.32 12.83 2.07
C ILE A 105 8.03 13.59 3.37
N ARG A 106 7.46 14.80 3.27
CA ARG A 106 7.25 15.69 4.42
C ARG A 106 5.96 15.45 5.20
N SER A 107 4.93 14.93 4.54
CA SER A 107 3.58 14.85 5.12
C SER A 107 3.06 13.41 5.21
N ILE A 108 3.22 12.61 4.15
CA ILE A 108 2.61 11.26 4.08
C ILE A 108 3.51 10.20 4.72
N PHE A 109 4.79 10.15 4.34
CA PHE A 109 5.71 9.10 4.80
C PHE A 109 5.98 9.11 6.30
N PRO A 110 6.05 10.26 6.99
CA PRO A 110 6.19 10.28 8.44
C PRO A 110 4.99 9.65 9.17
N LEU A 111 3.79 9.64 8.57
CA LEU A 111 2.62 8.95 9.13
C LEU A 111 2.72 7.43 8.97
N LEU A 112 3.49 6.94 8.01
CA LEU A 112 3.65 5.52 7.70
C LEU A 112 4.74 4.84 8.52
N THR A 113 5.77 5.58 8.96
CA THR A 113 6.98 5.00 9.58
C THR A 113 6.67 4.06 10.74
N GLN A 114 5.95 4.54 11.76
CA GLN A 114 5.64 3.73 12.94
C GLN A 114 4.61 2.63 12.64
N PRO A 115 3.50 2.89 11.91
CA PRO A 115 2.59 1.83 11.48
C PRO A 115 3.26 0.71 10.69
N ILE A 116 4.20 1.01 9.79
CA ILE A 116 4.95 0.00 9.03
C ILE A 116 5.81 -0.84 9.97
N ALA A 117 6.53 -0.20 10.90
CA ALA A 117 7.38 -0.91 11.86
C ALA A 117 6.57 -1.86 12.75
N ILE A 118 5.41 -1.43 13.26
CA ILE A 118 4.50 -2.27 14.06
C ILE A 118 3.99 -3.43 13.20
N GLY A 119 3.47 -3.16 12.00
CA GLY A 119 2.94 -4.21 11.12
C GLY A 119 3.99 -5.24 10.72
N ALA A 120 5.21 -4.80 10.42
CA ALA A 120 6.33 -5.69 10.14
C ALA A 120 6.69 -6.54 11.36
N ALA A 121 6.78 -5.96 12.56
CA ALA A 121 7.07 -6.72 13.78
C ALA A 121 6.00 -7.78 14.09
N GLU A 122 4.71 -7.43 13.95
CA GLU A 122 3.60 -8.34 14.16
C GLU A 122 3.61 -9.51 13.16
N ILE A 123 3.73 -9.23 11.86
CA ILE A 123 3.84 -10.29 10.83
C ILE A 123 5.09 -11.14 11.08
N GLY A 124 6.20 -10.50 11.43
CA GLY A 124 7.47 -11.15 11.73
C GLY A 124 7.34 -12.16 12.88
N SER A 125 6.67 -11.77 13.96
CA SER A 125 6.42 -12.65 15.10
C SER A 125 5.63 -13.92 14.72
N ARG A 126 4.69 -13.81 13.77
CA ARG A 126 3.83 -14.94 13.32
C ARG A 126 4.61 -15.97 12.52
N ILE A 127 5.67 -15.54 11.83
CA ILE A 127 6.51 -16.39 10.99
C ILE A 127 7.91 -16.62 11.58
N ASN A 128 8.14 -16.19 12.82
CA ASN A 128 9.44 -16.23 13.50
C ASN A 128 10.57 -15.61 12.66
N TYR A 129 10.33 -14.40 12.15
CA TYR A 129 11.25 -13.62 11.33
C TYR A 129 11.33 -12.18 11.81
N ILE A 130 12.52 -11.58 11.76
CA ILE A 130 12.70 -10.16 12.06
C ILE A 130 12.93 -9.45 10.73
N PHE A 131 11.96 -8.64 10.32
CA PHE A 131 12.14 -7.81 9.14
C PHE A 131 13.19 -6.72 9.40
N PRO A 132 13.98 -6.37 8.38
CA PRO A 132 14.88 -5.23 8.45
C PRO A 132 14.10 -3.91 8.58
N PRO A 133 14.77 -2.80 8.94
CA PRO A 133 14.17 -1.48 8.85
C PRO A 133 13.62 -1.21 7.45
N ILE A 134 12.40 -0.67 7.42
CA ILE A 134 11.73 -0.27 6.19
C ILE A 134 11.68 1.24 6.16
N TYR A 135 12.11 1.82 5.04
CA TYR A 135 12.06 3.27 4.83
C TYR A 135 11.55 3.59 3.44
N ALA A 136 11.18 4.86 3.29
CA ALA A 136 10.72 5.39 2.03
C ALA A 136 11.72 6.42 1.51
N GLU A 137 12.08 6.34 0.23
CA GLU A 137 12.97 7.29 -0.43
C GLU A 137 12.39 7.73 -1.78
N GLN A 138 12.94 8.82 -2.31
CA GLN A 138 12.63 9.31 -3.65
C GLN A 138 13.74 8.96 -4.63
N ASN A 139 13.40 8.92 -5.92
CA ASN A 139 14.35 8.81 -7.04
C ASN A 139 15.28 7.59 -6.96
N GLN A 140 14.72 6.44 -6.62
CA GLN A 140 15.49 5.22 -6.52
C GLN A 140 15.83 4.67 -7.88
N SER A 141 17.13 4.49 -8.12
CA SER A 141 17.64 3.83 -9.32
C SER A 141 17.24 2.37 -9.33
N LEU A 142 16.59 1.97 -10.40
CA LEU A 142 16.33 0.59 -10.78
C LEU A 142 17.38 0.15 -11.80
N ARG A 143 17.38 -1.15 -12.12
CA ARG A 143 18.22 -1.69 -13.21
C ARG A 143 17.96 -0.92 -14.51
N ILE A 144 19.00 -0.82 -15.35
CA ILE A 144 18.91 -0.19 -16.70
C ILE A 144 18.54 1.31 -16.63
N SER A 145 19.10 2.02 -15.64
CA SER A 145 18.97 3.48 -15.49
C SER A 145 17.52 4.00 -15.44
N ARG A 146 16.58 3.18 -14.99
CA ARG A 146 15.21 3.60 -14.70
C ARG A 146 15.14 4.14 -13.28
N ILE A 147 14.24 5.08 -13.03
CA ILE A 147 14.13 5.74 -11.72
C ILE A 147 12.69 5.58 -11.23
N SER A 148 12.53 4.92 -10.08
CA SER A 148 11.28 4.96 -9.35
C SER A 148 11.15 6.28 -8.60
N ALA A 149 10.02 6.94 -8.75
CA ALA A 149 9.83 8.30 -8.25
C ALA A 149 9.80 8.34 -6.71
N LEU A 150 9.09 7.40 -6.10
CA LEU A 150 9.02 7.11 -4.68
C LEU A 150 9.08 5.59 -4.48
N SER A 151 9.76 5.12 -3.46
CA SER A 151 9.87 3.69 -3.19
C SER A 151 9.88 3.40 -1.70
N PHE A 152 9.33 2.25 -1.31
CA PHE A 152 9.55 1.65 0.00
C PHE A 152 10.59 0.54 -0.15
N MET A 153 11.55 0.50 0.75
CA MET A 153 12.67 -0.44 0.70
C MET A 153 12.97 -1.02 2.06
N ALA A 154 13.47 -2.25 2.05
CA ALA A 154 14.01 -2.97 3.19
C ALA A 154 15.54 -3.00 3.09
N ASP A 155 16.22 -2.70 4.19
CA ASP A 155 17.69 -2.62 4.24
C ASP A 155 18.29 -3.60 5.23
N PHE A 156 18.96 -4.60 4.69
CA PHE A 156 19.71 -5.57 5.47
C PHE A 156 21.15 -5.12 5.51
N ASN A 157 21.69 -4.93 6.72
CA ASN A 157 23.10 -4.60 6.92
C ASN A 157 24.00 -5.51 6.07
N GLY A 158 24.67 -4.93 5.07
CA GLY A 158 25.62 -5.64 4.21
C GLY A 158 25.02 -6.39 3.00
N SER A 159 23.71 -6.32 2.75
CA SER A 159 23.07 -6.91 1.56
C SER A 159 22.48 -5.84 0.64
N PRO A 160 22.19 -6.15 -0.63
CA PRO A 160 21.50 -5.23 -1.52
C PRO A 160 20.14 -4.81 -0.95
N ARG A 161 19.85 -3.51 -0.98
CA ARG A 161 18.54 -2.97 -0.59
C ARG A 161 17.45 -3.66 -1.40
N THR A 162 16.41 -4.13 -0.72
CA THR A 162 15.28 -4.82 -1.35
C THR A 162 14.14 -3.84 -1.61
N GLN A 163 13.70 -3.73 -2.85
CA GLN A 163 12.61 -2.84 -3.25
C GLN A 163 11.28 -3.53 -2.97
N LEU A 164 10.52 -2.96 -2.03
CA LEU A 164 9.25 -3.49 -1.59
C LEU A 164 8.10 -2.99 -2.47
N VAL A 165 8.06 -1.68 -2.70
CA VAL A 165 7.04 -1.02 -3.51
C VAL A 165 7.71 0.07 -4.33
N VAL A 166 7.35 0.16 -5.61
CA VAL A 166 7.86 1.17 -6.55
C VAL A 166 6.74 2.07 -7.06
N SER A 167 7.08 3.23 -7.60
CA SER A 167 6.08 4.14 -8.15
C SER A 167 6.49 4.95 -9.37
N CYS A 168 5.46 5.49 -10.02
CA CYS A 168 5.52 6.61 -10.94
C CYS A 168 4.77 7.82 -10.33
N VAL A 169 5.23 9.03 -10.60
CA VAL A 169 4.51 10.26 -10.25
C VAL A 169 4.22 11.03 -11.53
N LEU A 170 2.97 11.46 -11.70
CA LEU A 170 2.46 12.11 -12.91
C LEU A 170 1.65 13.36 -12.54
N HIS A 171 1.50 14.27 -13.49
CA HIS A 171 0.52 15.35 -13.36
C HIS A 171 -0.88 14.82 -13.67
N GLY A 172 -1.90 15.26 -12.93
CA GLY A 172 -3.30 14.91 -13.23
C GLY A 172 -3.77 15.33 -14.62
N THR A 173 -3.16 16.38 -15.18
CA THR A 173 -3.43 16.83 -16.56
C THR A 173 -2.76 15.95 -17.62
N GLN A 174 -1.80 15.10 -17.23
CA GLN A 174 -1.18 14.11 -18.12
C GLN A 174 -1.97 12.81 -18.14
N TRP A 175 -2.50 12.40 -16.99
CA TRP A 175 -3.18 11.12 -16.85
C TRP A 175 -3.98 11.04 -15.55
N ASN A 176 -5.10 10.32 -15.60
CA ASN A 176 -5.86 9.86 -14.44
C ASN A 176 -6.47 8.49 -14.77
N SER A 177 -6.99 7.81 -13.74
CA SER A 177 -7.47 6.44 -13.82
C SER A 177 -8.74 6.26 -14.65
N THR A 178 -9.50 7.33 -14.89
CA THR A 178 -10.70 7.27 -15.76
C THR A 178 -10.33 6.91 -17.20
N ALA A 179 -9.09 7.20 -17.62
CA ALA A 179 -8.55 6.79 -18.92
C ALA A 179 -8.43 5.26 -19.07
N LEU A 180 -8.52 4.50 -17.97
CA LEU A 180 -8.50 3.04 -17.96
C LEU A 180 -9.91 2.43 -18.02
N SER A 181 -10.96 3.24 -18.17
CA SER A 181 -12.33 2.77 -18.32
C SER A 181 -12.78 2.78 -19.78
N GLY A 182 -13.45 1.72 -20.22
CA GLY A 182 -13.97 1.61 -21.59
C GLY A 182 -12.95 1.15 -22.62
N SER A 183 -13.11 1.58 -23.88
CA SER A 183 -12.18 1.24 -24.96
C SER A 183 -10.85 1.98 -24.77
N LEU A 184 -9.78 1.22 -24.48
CA LEU A 184 -8.51 1.80 -24.08
C LEU A 184 -7.73 2.32 -25.28
N HIS A 185 -7.48 3.62 -25.30
CA HIS A 185 -6.48 4.18 -26.19
C HIS A 185 -5.08 3.72 -25.75
N SER A 186 -4.20 3.34 -26.69
CA SER A 186 -2.84 2.85 -26.35
C SER A 186 -2.03 3.84 -25.49
N ALA A 187 -2.33 5.14 -25.58
CA ALA A 187 -1.75 6.18 -24.75
C ALA A 187 -2.14 6.09 -23.25
N ALA A 188 -3.35 5.61 -22.94
CA ALA A 188 -3.83 5.44 -21.57
C ALA A 188 -3.05 4.35 -20.80
N LEU A 189 -2.48 3.38 -21.54
CA LEU A 189 -1.67 2.29 -20.99
C LEU A 189 -0.21 2.70 -20.74
N LEU A 190 0.24 3.88 -21.16
CA LEU A 190 1.65 4.28 -21.00
C LEU A 190 2.11 4.30 -19.52
N PRO A 191 1.33 4.83 -18.56
CA PRO A 191 1.67 4.72 -17.13
C PRO A 191 1.70 3.29 -16.63
N ILE A 192 0.73 2.47 -17.06
CA ILE A 192 0.61 1.07 -16.68
C ILE A 192 1.84 0.28 -17.13
N ARG A 193 2.24 0.42 -18.39
CA ARG A 193 3.46 -0.20 -18.93
C ARG A 193 4.71 0.24 -18.19
N ARG A 194 4.78 1.52 -17.80
CA ARG A 194 5.90 2.07 -17.04
C ARG A 194 5.96 1.48 -15.63
N ILE A 195 4.86 1.49 -14.89
CA ILE A 195 4.86 0.94 -13.52
C ILE A 195 5.09 -0.57 -13.52
N ALA A 196 4.51 -1.31 -14.48
CA ALA A 196 4.80 -2.73 -14.68
C ALA A 196 6.30 -2.96 -14.89
N THR A 197 6.94 -2.15 -15.74
CA THR A 197 8.40 -2.20 -15.94
C THR A 197 9.17 -2.00 -14.64
N TYR A 198 8.76 -1.06 -13.80
CA TYR A 198 9.46 -0.81 -12.54
C TYR A 198 9.30 -1.98 -11.58
N CYS A 199 8.09 -2.52 -11.45
CA CYS A 199 7.78 -3.70 -10.65
C CYS A 199 8.68 -4.89 -11.04
N ILE A 200 8.83 -5.14 -12.35
CA ILE A 200 9.65 -6.24 -12.89
C ILE A 200 11.14 -6.03 -12.57
N LEU A 201 11.66 -4.82 -12.83
CA LEU A 201 13.07 -4.52 -12.59
C LEU A 201 13.43 -4.55 -11.10
N ALA A 202 12.46 -4.24 -10.24
CA ALA A 202 12.58 -4.29 -8.78
C ALA A 202 12.25 -5.66 -8.18
N ASN A 203 11.82 -6.63 -8.99
CA ASN A 203 11.27 -7.91 -8.54
C ASN A 203 10.23 -7.75 -7.42
N THR A 204 9.26 -6.86 -7.62
CA THR A 204 8.09 -6.71 -6.75
C THR A 204 6.81 -6.67 -7.57
N ARG A 205 5.75 -7.32 -7.10
CA ARG A 205 4.40 -7.25 -7.70
C ARG A 205 3.76 -5.90 -7.48
N TYR A 206 4.18 -5.15 -6.47
CA TYR A 206 3.42 -4.01 -5.96
C TYR A 206 4.03 -2.69 -6.38
N GLY A 207 3.17 -1.82 -6.89
CA GLY A 207 3.53 -0.45 -7.17
C GLY A 207 2.35 0.49 -7.11
N PHE A 208 2.61 1.76 -7.38
CA PHE A 208 1.56 2.75 -7.50
C PHE A 208 1.90 3.87 -8.49
N ILE A 209 0.85 4.53 -8.99
CA ILE A 209 0.94 5.76 -9.77
C ILE A 209 0.30 6.86 -8.92
N LEU A 210 1.05 7.92 -8.66
CA LEU A 210 0.56 9.06 -7.89
C LEU A 210 0.32 10.27 -8.78
N THR A 211 -0.84 10.90 -8.61
CA THR A 211 -1.15 12.23 -9.12
C THR A 211 -1.57 13.14 -7.96
N ALA A 212 -1.90 14.40 -8.25
CA ALA A 212 -2.47 15.28 -7.23
C ALA A 212 -3.95 15.00 -6.93
N GLN A 213 -4.60 14.14 -7.71
CA GLN A 213 -6.03 13.83 -7.62
C GLN A 213 -6.30 12.45 -7.02
N GLU A 214 -5.35 11.52 -7.15
CA GLU A 214 -5.54 10.13 -6.75
C GLU A 214 -4.22 9.37 -6.61
N LEU A 215 -4.30 8.27 -5.88
CA LEU A 215 -3.35 7.17 -5.88
C LEU A 215 -3.95 5.99 -6.65
N VAL A 216 -3.26 5.49 -7.66
CA VAL A 216 -3.63 4.24 -8.33
C VAL A 216 -2.65 3.16 -7.91
N VAL A 217 -3.10 2.22 -7.08
CA VAL A 217 -2.30 1.06 -6.70
C VAL A 217 -2.35 0.01 -7.79
N VAL A 218 -1.27 -0.77 -7.92
CA VAL A 218 -1.18 -1.85 -8.90
C VAL A 218 -0.57 -3.12 -8.34
N ARG A 219 -1.02 -4.26 -8.85
CA ARG A 219 -0.41 -5.58 -8.69
C ARG A 219 -0.04 -6.13 -10.07
N VAL A 220 1.19 -6.61 -10.23
CA VAL A 220 1.79 -7.00 -11.52
C VAL A 220 2.18 -8.48 -11.52
N SER A 221 1.95 -9.17 -12.64
CA SER A 221 2.38 -10.56 -12.89
C SER A 221 2.73 -10.83 -14.37
N GLY A 222 3.42 -11.95 -14.65
CA GLY A 222 3.57 -12.55 -15.99
C GLY A 222 4.82 -12.22 -16.82
N THR A 223 5.44 -11.07 -16.68
CA THR A 223 6.46 -10.59 -17.65
C THR A 223 7.89 -11.09 -17.45
N ALA A 224 8.29 -11.48 -16.24
CA ALA A 224 9.62 -12.05 -15.99
C ALA A 224 9.74 -13.53 -16.42
N TYR A 225 8.60 -14.20 -16.60
CA TYR A 225 8.50 -15.65 -16.81
C TYR A 225 7.97 -16.02 -18.20
N GLU A 226 7.17 -15.14 -18.81
CA GLU A 226 6.52 -15.41 -20.09
C GLU A 226 6.87 -14.32 -21.12
N VAL A 227 8.10 -14.35 -21.66
CA VAL A 227 8.66 -13.34 -22.60
C VAL A 227 7.74 -13.07 -23.81
N GLN A 228 6.86 -14.01 -24.17
CA GLN A 228 5.95 -13.91 -25.31
C GLN A 228 4.54 -13.40 -24.97
N LYS A 229 4.17 -13.29 -23.70
CA LYS A 229 2.84 -12.82 -23.29
C LYS A 229 2.90 -11.41 -22.71
N PRO A 230 1.85 -10.59 -22.92
CA PRO A 230 1.73 -9.31 -22.25
C PRO A 230 1.67 -9.53 -20.73
N GLY A 231 2.24 -8.59 -19.97
CA GLY A 231 2.11 -8.57 -18.53
C GLY A 231 0.68 -8.36 -18.08
N GLN A 232 0.32 -8.92 -16.94
CA GLN A 232 -0.95 -8.64 -16.29
C GLN A 232 -0.78 -7.59 -15.20
N VAL A 233 -1.72 -6.65 -15.16
CA VAL A 233 -1.78 -5.59 -14.17
C VAL A 233 -3.21 -5.49 -13.64
N GLU A 234 -3.36 -5.69 -12.36
CA GLU A 234 -4.57 -5.36 -11.62
C GLU A 234 -4.41 -3.98 -11.00
N TRP A 235 -5.45 -3.15 -11.01
CA TRP A 235 -5.36 -1.78 -10.48
C TRP A 235 -6.60 -1.33 -9.70
N GLN A 236 -6.38 -0.46 -8.72
CA GLN A 236 -7.44 0.19 -7.95
C GLN A 236 -7.08 1.67 -7.75
N ALA A 237 -8.04 2.56 -8.01
CA ALA A 237 -7.89 3.99 -7.78
C ALA A 237 -8.45 4.40 -6.41
N ILE A 238 -7.74 5.31 -5.75
CA ILE A 238 -8.08 5.89 -4.46
C ILE A 238 -8.01 7.41 -4.58
N PRO A 239 -9.14 8.13 -4.46
CA PRO A 239 -9.16 9.59 -4.51
C PRO A 239 -8.25 10.22 -3.45
N TRP A 240 -7.62 11.34 -3.78
CA TRP A 240 -6.72 12.05 -2.86
C TRP A 240 -7.45 12.59 -1.62
N ASP A 241 -8.72 12.96 -1.76
CA ASP A 241 -9.57 13.48 -0.68
C ASP A 241 -10.27 12.38 0.14
N ALA A 242 -10.08 11.11 -0.21
CA ALA A 242 -10.60 9.98 0.56
C ALA A 242 -10.06 10.00 2.00
N SER A 243 -10.97 10.05 2.96
CA SER A 243 -10.66 10.09 4.40
C SER A 243 -11.79 9.52 5.24
N GLY A 244 -11.46 9.14 6.47
CA GLY A 244 -12.40 8.56 7.43
C GLY A 244 -12.30 7.03 7.54
N PRO A 245 -12.90 6.46 8.61
CA PRO A 245 -12.64 5.09 9.03
C PRO A 245 -13.25 4.02 8.12
N ASN A 246 -14.23 4.36 7.28
CA ASN A 246 -14.93 3.39 6.44
C ASN A 246 -14.51 3.46 4.97
N VAL A 247 -13.39 4.15 4.67
CA VAL A 247 -12.92 4.40 3.31
C VAL A 247 -11.45 4.05 3.21
N LEU A 248 -11.07 3.43 2.10
CA LEU A 248 -9.67 3.18 1.78
C LEU A 248 -9.01 4.51 1.37
N THR A 249 -8.08 5.01 2.19
CA THR A 249 -7.36 6.28 1.97
C THR A 249 -6.01 6.07 1.28
N VAL A 250 -5.36 7.14 0.83
CA VAL A 250 -4.02 7.09 0.22
C VAL A 250 -2.99 6.49 1.18
N THR A 251 -2.92 7.02 2.40
CA THR A 251 -1.94 6.59 3.40
C THR A 251 -2.19 5.14 3.81
N LEU A 252 -3.45 4.76 4.05
CA LEU A 252 -3.81 3.37 4.37
C LEU A 252 -3.48 2.41 3.21
N SER A 253 -3.72 2.82 1.96
CA SER A 253 -3.37 2.03 0.77
C SER A 253 -1.87 1.79 0.64
N LEU A 254 -1.06 2.83 0.87
CA LEU A 254 0.40 2.70 0.85
C LEU A 254 0.89 1.75 1.94
N TRP A 255 0.33 1.84 3.15
CA TRP A 255 0.63 0.90 4.23
C TRP A 255 0.33 -0.55 3.82
N PHE A 256 -0.86 -0.81 3.24
CA PHE A 256 -1.21 -2.14 2.76
C PHE A 256 -0.26 -2.66 1.69
N LEU A 257 0.12 -1.85 0.69
CA LEU A 257 1.11 -2.26 -0.31
C LEU A 257 2.43 -2.70 0.34
N VAL A 258 2.90 -1.96 1.34
CA VAL A 258 4.11 -2.34 2.08
C VAL A 258 3.90 -3.68 2.80
N MET A 259 2.81 -3.84 3.56
CA MET A 259 2.52 -5.09 4.28
C MET A 259 2.42 -6.31 3.35
N LEU A 260 1.77 -6.14 2.19
CA LEU A 260 1.66 -7.18 1.16
C LEU A 260 3.02 -7.58 0.57
N SER A 261 3.98 -6.65 0.55
CA SER A 261 5.31 -6.82 -0.04
C SER A 261 6.40 -7.29 0.92
N LEU A 262 6.10 -7.47 2.22
CA LEU A 262 7.14 -7.79 3.22
C LEU A 262 7.83 -9.12 2.95
N ARG A 263 7.07 -10.16 2.61
CA ARG A 263 7.57 -11.52 2.40
C ARG A 263 7.91 -11.76 0.94
N ASP A 264 9.03 -12.40 0.66
CA ASP A 264 9.52 -12.67 -0.70
C ASP A 264 8.53 -13.50 -1.53
N THR A 265 7.89 -14.50 -0.91
CA THR A 265 6.82 -15.32 -1.52
C THR A 265 5.59 -14.50 -1.93
N CYS A 266 5.37 -13.38 -1.25
CA CYS A 266 4.26 -12.46 -1.50
C CYS A 266 4.69 -11.27 -2.39
N ARG A 267 5.96 -10.91 -2.38
CA ARG A 267 6.50 -9.76 -3.09
C ARG A 267 6.90 -10.10 -4.52
N SER A 268 7.62 -11.19 -4.73
CA SER A 268 8.30 -11.46 -6.00
C SER A 268 7.31 -11.58 -7.16
N ILE A 269 7.73 -11.14 -8.35
CA ILE A 269 6.94 -11.36 -9.56
C ILE A 269 6.68 -12.88 -9.69
N CYS A 270 5.50 -13.25 -10.16
CA CYS A 270 5.16 -14.65 -10.45
C CYS A 270 4.42 -14.75 -11.79
N ALA A 271 4.19 -15.97 -12.24
CA ALA A 271 3.30 -16.22 -13.36
C ALA A 271 1.86 -15.79 -13.01
N PRO A 272 1.03 -15.41 -14.00
CA PRO A 272 -0.27 -14.82 -13.69
C PRO A 272 -1.25 -15.79 -13.02
N ASP A 273 -1.20 -17.06 -13.38
CA ASP A 273 -1.96 -18.16 -12.77
C ASP A 273 -1.51 -18.50 -11.33
N GLN A 274 -0.35 -18.00 -10.92
CA GLN A 274 0.21 -18.21 -9.58
C GLN A 274 -0.09 -17.06 -8.61
N VAL A 275 -0.73 -15.98 -9.07
CA VAL A 275 -1.09 -14.86 -8.19
C VAL A 275 -2.21 -15.33 -7.25
N PRO A 276 -1.99 -15.40 -5.93
CA PRO A 276 -3.05 -15.76 -5.01
C PRO A 276 -4.07 -14.61 -4.89
N PRO A 277 -5.39 -14.92 -4.78
CA PRO A 277 -6.38 -13.95 -4.31
C PRO A 277 -5.94 -13.36 -2.97
N LEU A 278 -6.08 -12.05 -2.80
CA LEU A 278 -5.86 -11.39 -1.52
C LEU A 278 -6.77 -11.99 -0.45
N HIS A 279 -8.01 -12.35 -0.77
CA HIS A 279 -8.93 -12.90 0.22
C HIS A 279 -8.76 -14.42 0.46
N ARG A 280 -7.55 -14.96 0.26
CA ARG A 280 -7.24 -16.38 0.47
C ARG A 280 -6.84 -16.68 1.91
N TRP A 281 -7.43 -17.73 2.45
CA TRP A 281 -7.15 -18.27 3.78
C TRP A 281 -6.84 -19.76 3.72
N TRP A 282 -5.96 -20.23 4.59
CA TRP A 282 -5.68 -21.63 4.80
C TRP A 282 -6.51 -22.17 5.95
N LYS A 283 -7.20 -23.28 5.74
CA LYS A 283 -7.95 -23.97 6.77
C LYS A 283 -7.13 -25.13 7.32
N TYR A 284 -6.98 -25.14 8.64
CA TYR A 284 -6.34 -26.20 9.40
C TYR A 284 -7.37 -26.87 10.30
N GLN A 285 -7.57 -28.17 10.11
CA GLN A 285 -8.44 -28.96 10.96
C GLN A 285 -7.63 -29.57 12.12
N LYS A 286 -7.95 -29.20 13.35
CA LYS A 286 -7.52 -29.91 14.56
C LYS A 286 -8.69 -30.75 15.08
N PRO A 287 -8.46 -31.80 15.90
CA PRO A 287 -9.53 -32.65 16.42
C PRO A 287 -10.69 -31.93 17.12
N GLN A 288 -10.45 -30.71 17.63
CA GLN A 288 -11.42 -29.96 18.45
C GLN A 288 -11.71 -28.55 17.92
N VAL A 289 -10.97 -28.07 16.92
CA VAL A 289 -11.10 -26.69 16.43
C VAL A 289 -10.67 -26.59 14.98
N THR A 290 -11.40 -25.79 14.21
CA THR A 290 -10.97 -25.35 12.87
C THR A 290 -10.33 -23.98 13.02
N ILE A 291 -9.16 -23.81 12.42
CA ILE A 291 -8.40 -22.56 12.47
C ILE A 291 -8.13 -22.10 11.05
N PHE A 292 -8.34 -20.82 10.78
CA PHE A 292 -8.07 -20.18 9.50
C PHE A 292 -6.87 -19.24 9.64
N HIS A 293 -5.90 -19.37 8.74
CA HIS A 293 -4.76 -18.44 8.64
C HIS A 293 -4.79 -17.69 7.33
N HIS A 294 -4.71 -16.36 7.39
CA HIS A 294 -4.61 -15.56 6.18
C HIS A 294 -3.23 -15.76 5.54
N HIS A 295 -3.17 -16.07 4.25
CA HIS A 295 -1.93 -16.54 3.61
C HIS A 295 -0.78 -15.51 3.56
N ILE A 296 -1.08 -14.21 3.64
CA ILE A 296 -0.07 -13.13 3.61
C ILE A 296 0.30 -12.69 5.02
N SER A 297 -0.69 -12.20 5.78
CA SER A 297 -0.52 -11.62 7.11
C SER A 297 -0.36 -12.66 8.22
N MET A 298 -0.65 -13.93 7.91
CA MET A 298 -0.66 -15.05 8.86
C MET A 298 -1.59 -14.78 10.06
N ARG A 299 -2.58 -13.90 9.90
CA ARG A 299 -3.61 -13.63 10.91
C ARG A 299 -4.40 -14.90 11.15
N GLU A 300 -4.61 -15.21 12.42
CA GLU A 300 -5.47 -16.32 12.85
C GLU A 300 -6.92 -15.86 13.02
N SER A 301 -7.86 -16.69 12.56
CA SER A 301 -9.30 -16.56 12.79
C SER A 301 -9.89 -17.92 13.13
N PHE A 302 -10.87 -17.94 14.03
CA PHE A 302 -11.65 -19.13 14.36
C PHE A 302 -12.92 -19.25 13.50
N ASP A 303 -13.32 -18.14 12.88
CA ASP A 303 -14.45 -18.09 11.95
C ASP A 303 -13.94 -17.98 10.51
N HIS A 304 -14.66 -18.59 9.57
CA HIS A 304 -14.40 -18.44 8.14
C HIS A 304 -14.80 -17.04 7.70
N PRO A 305 -13.87 -16.20 7.19
CA PRO A 305 -14.23 -14.87 6.73
C PRO A 305 -15.17 -14.92 5.53
N ALA A 306 -16.23 -14.12 5.56
CA ALA A 306 -17.28 -14.15 4.55
C ALA A 306 -16.72 -13.82 3.16
N GLY A 307 -16.97 -14.69 2.17
CA GLY A 307 -16.48 -14.50 0.80
C GLY A 307 -14.98 -14.83 0.60
N ALA A 308 -14.29 -15.34 1.62
CA ALA A 308 -12.90 -15.78 1.49
C ALA A 308 -12.77 -17.09 0.72
N SER A 309 -11.76 -17.16 -0.16
CA SER A 309 -11.32 -18.42 -0.76
C SER A 309 -10.56 -19.25 0.26
N VAL A 310 -10.92 -20.51 0.45
CA VAL A 310 -10.29 -21.40 1.42
C VAL A 310 -9.56 -22.54 0.73
N GLU A 311 -8.31 -22.76 1.13
CA GLU A 311 -7.52 -23.92 0.73
C GLU A 311 -7.25 -24.78 1.97
N GLU A 312 -7.58 -26.07 1.91
CA GLU A 312 -7.31 -26.99 3.01
C GLU A 312 -5.82 -27.37 3.03
N LYS A 313 -5.18 -27.15 4.18
CA LYS A 313 -3.79 -27.59 4.42
C LYS A 313 -3.83 -28.70 5.45
N LEU A 314 -3.22 -29.85 5.14
CA LEU A 314 -2.94 -30.86 6.15
C LEU A 314 -1.98 -30.26 7.17
N PHE A 315 -2.25 -30.50 8.46
CA PHE A 315 -1.39 -30.09 9.56
C PHE A 315 -0.06 -30.85 9.44
N ARG A 316 0.89 -30.29 8.69
CA ARG A 316 2.28 -30.75 8.76
C ARG A 316 2.91 -30.08 9.97
N ASP A 317 3.50 -30.92 10.81
CA ASP A 317 4.09 -30.58 12.09
C ASP A 317 4.99 -29.34 11.97
N LYS A 318 4.98 -28.50 13.00
CA LYS A 318 5.66 -27.18 13.05
C LYS A 318 7.20 -27.27 12.88
N SER A 319 7.74 -28.47 12.69
CA SER A 319 9.17 -28.78 12.50
C SER A 319 9.67 -28.64 11.06
N SER A 320 8.78 -28.49 10.07
CA SER A 320 9.21 -28.25 8.68
C SER A 320 9.35 -26.76 8.41
N SER A 321 10.54 -26.24 8.68
CA SER A 321 11.09 -24.98 8.21
C SER A 321 10.22 -24.20 7.20
N TRP A 322 9.59 -23.10 7.65
CA TRP A 322 9.10 -22.04 6.77
C TRP A 322 10.24 -21.21 6.17
N LEU A 323 11.43 -21.81 6.01
CA LEU A 323 12.64 -21.15 5.57
C LEU A 323 12.75 -21.22 4.05
N LEU A 324 12.59 -20.02 3.46
CA LEU A 324 13.36 -19.54 2.32
C LEU A 324 13.12 -20.24 0.98
N ALA A 325 12.12 -19.72 0.26
CA ALA A 325 12.22 -19.39 -1.16
C ALA A 325 11.41 -18.13 -1.42
#